data_AF-A0A4C1VIB6-F1
#
_entry.id   AF-A0A4C1VIB6-F1
#
_cell.length_a   1.000
_cell.length_b   1.000
_cell.length_c   1.000
_cell.angle_alpha   90.00
_cell.angle_beta   90.00
_cell.angle_gamma   90.00
#
_symmetry.space_group_name_H-M   'P 1'
#
loop_
_entity.id
_entity.type
_entity.pdbx_description
1 polymer ?
#
loop_
_entity_poly.entity_id
_entity_poly.type
_entity_poly.pdbx_seq_one_letter_code
_entity_poly.pdbx_strand_id
1 'polypeptide(L)'
;MSTPGCSSFNSQVGRRKPKNITLLSFNANGLQSNVPELTKCMSEHNIDIALIQETFLKPNMNKACTIAGYVQIRTDRTHGRKGALPSITNAPYIAAH
;
A
#
# COMPACT_ATOMS: atom_id res chain seq x y z
N MET A 1 -19.43 -45.83 -17.38
CA MET A 1 -18.36 -44.88 -16.99
C MET A 1 -19.04 -43.59 -16.55
N SER A 2 -19.08 -43.34 -15.24
CA SER A 2 -19.73 -42.17 -14.65
C SER A 2 -18.65 -41.21 -14.17
N THR A 3 -18.67 -39.97 -14.63
CA THR A 3 -17.72 -38.92 -14.19
C THR A 3 -18.16 -38.35 -12.84
N PRO A 4 -17.31 -38.37 -11.79
CA PRO A 4 -17.55 -37.64 -10.57
C PRO A 4 -16.86 -36.27 -10.68
N GLY A 5 -17.60 -35.18 -10.47
CA GLY A 5 -16.95 -33.88 -10.31
C GLY A 5 -17.82 -32.71 -10.73
N CYS A 6 -18.69 -32.28 -9.83
CA CYS A 6 -18.99 -30.87 -9.65
C CYS A 6 -19.47 -30.72 -8.21
N SER A 7 -18.52 -30.43 -7.31
CA SER A 7 -18.82 -29.93 -5.97
C SER A 7 -19.71 -28.70 -6.10
N SER A 8 -20.91 -28.78 -5.54
CA SER A 8 -21.92 -27.72 -5.54
C SER A 8 -21.28 -26.38 -5.16
N PHE A 9 -21.29 -25.42 -6.09
CA PHE A 9 -20.98 -24.04 -5.78
C PHE A 9 -21.96 -23.62 -4.69
N ASN A 10 -21.45 -23.39 -3.48
CA ASN A 10 -22.28 -22.94 -2.37
C ASN A 10 -22.80 -21.55 -2.76
N SER A 11 -24.05 -21.50 -3.22
CA SER A 11 -24.73 -20.31 -3.71
C SER A 11 -25.14 -19.41 -2.55
N GLN A 12 -24.17 -19.02 -1.71
CA GLN A 12 -24.31 -17.91 -0.78
C GLN A 12 -23.94 -16.61 -1.50
N VAL A 13 -24.58 -16.34 -2.64
CA VAL A 13 -24.57 -15.02 -3.28
C VAL A 13 -25.65 -14.17 -2.63
N GLY A 14 -25.56 -14.01 -1.30
CA GLY A 14 -26.31 -12.96 -0.62
C GLY A 14 -25.67 -11.61 -0.95
N ARG A 15 -26.48 -10.59 -1.19
CA ARG A 15 -26.03 -9.20 -1.38
C ARG A 15 -25.14 -8.82 -0.18
N ARG A 16 -23.82 -8.81 -0.37
CA ARG A 16 -22.90 -8.37 0.68
C ARG A 16 -23.12 -6.88 0.90
N LYS A 17 -23.31 -6.48 2.17
CA LYS A 17 -23.36 -5.06 2.52
C LYS A 17 -22.11 -4.39 1.95
N PRO A 18 -22.24 -3.24 1.28
CA PRO A 18 -21.08 -2.47 0.87
C PRO A 18 -20.27 -2.16 2.14
N LYS A 19 -18.98 -2.49 2.10
CA LYS A 19 -18.06 -2.09 3.15
C LYS A 19 -17.66 -0.65 2.87
N ASN A 20 -17.62 0.17 3.91
CA ASN A 20 -17.00 1.49 3.82
C ASN A 20 -15.49 1.27 3.70
N ILE A 21 -14.84 2.01 2.81
CA ILE A 21 -13.39 1.98 2.62
C ILE A 21 -12.83 3.29 3.19
N THR A 22 -11.83 3.20 4.06
CA THR A 22 -11.12 4.34 4.63
C THR A 22 -9.82 4.59 3.88
N LEU A 23 -9.63 5.83 3.44
CA LEU A 23 -8.45 6.27 2.70
C LEU A 23 -7.67 7.31 3.52
N LEU A 24 -6.36 7.12 3.64
CA LEU A 24 -5.44 8.11 4.19
C LEU A 24 -4.59 8.70 3.06
N SER A 25 -4.48 10.02 2.99
CA SER A 25 -3.50 10.69 2.13
C SER A 25 -2.57 11.51 3.02
N PHE A 26 -1.27 11.22 2.97
CA PHE A 26 -0.29 11.81 3.87
C PHE A 26 0.96 12.25 3.09
N ASN A 27 1.38 13.50 3.31
CA ASN A 27 2.69 13.97 2.87
C ASN A 27 3.68 13.71 4.02
N ALA A 28 4.66 12.85 3.77
CA ALA A 28 5.61 12.45 4.80
C ALA A 28 6.78 13.42 4.96
N ASN A 29 7.12 14.25 3.97
CA ASN A 29 8.34 15.08 3.97
C ASN A 29 9.58 14.32 4.50
N GLY A 30 9.73 13.07 4.07
CA GLY A 30 10.64 12.06 4.65
C GLY A 30 9.90 10.98 5.45
N LEU A 31 9.73 9.80 4.85
CA LEU A 31 8.96 8.71 5.48
C LEU A 31 9.65 8.10 6.71
N GLN A 32 10.99 8.01 6.71
CA GLN A 32 11.73 7.27 7.74
C GLN A 32 11.51 7.79 9.16
N SER A 33 11.39 9.11 9.35
CA SER A 33 11.13 9.70 10.66
C SER A 33 9.69 9.49 11.13
N ASN A 34 8.74 9.28 10.20
CA ASN A 34 7.30 9.29 10.49
C ASN A 34 6.68 7.89 10.57
N VAL A 35 7.44 6.82 10.29
CA VAL A 35 6.95 5.43 10.29
C VAL A 35 6.22 5.04 11.58
N PRO A 36 6.75 5.31 12.80
CA PRO A 36 6.08 4.88 14.03
C PRO A 36 4.73 5.56 14.25
N GLU A 37 4.67 6.87 14.02
CA GLU A 37 3.46 7.67 14.17
C GLU A 37 2.42 7.30 13.11
N LEU A 38 2.85 7.15 11.86
CA LEU A 38 2.00 6.70 10.76
C LEU A 38 1.42 5.30 11.02
N THR A 39 2.23 4.35 11.50
CA THR A 39 1.77 3.00 11.82
C THR A 39 0.71 3.03 12.91
N LYS A 40 0.93 3.84 13.95
CA LYS A 40 -0.04 4.06 15.02
C LYS A 40 -1.35 4.65 14.46
N CYS A 41 -1.27 5.74 13.70
CA CYS A 41 -2.43 6.39 13.06
C CYS A 41 -3.22 5.41 12.18
N MET A 42 -2.54 4.63 11.33
CA MET A 42 -3.18 3.65 10.47
C MET A 42 -3.90 2.54 11.26
N SER A 43 -3.32 2.11 12.38
CA SER A 43 -3.94 1.12 13.27
C SER A 43 -5.13 1.67 14.05
N GLU A 44 -5.04 2.90 14.57
CA GLU A 44 -6.10 3.53 15.36
C GLU A 44 -7.34 3.86 14.53
N HIS A 45 -7.13 4.24 13.26
CA HIS A 45 -8.22 4.63 12.36
C HIS A 45 -8.70 3.51 11.44
N ASN A 46 -8.14 2.30 11.54
CA ASN A 46 -8.47 1.15 10.67
C ASN A 46 -8.43 1.54 9.19
N ILE A 47 -7.29 2.06 8.74
CA ILE A 47 -7.12 2.55 7.37
C ILE A 47 -7.07 1.37 6.40
N ASP A 48 -7.92 1.34 5.37
CA ASP A 48 -7.87 0.29 4.36
C ASP A 48 -6.75 0.54 3.34
N ILE A 49 -6.60 1.81 2.91
CA ILE A 49 -5.57 2.22 1.94
C ILE A 49 -4.92 3.54 2.38
N ALA A 50 -3.59 3.57 2.46
CA ALA A 50 -2.83 4.79 2.68
C ALA A 50 -2.02 5.17 1.43
N LEU A 51 -2.10 6.43 1.02
CA LEU A 51 -1.34 7.06 -0.04
C LEU A 51 -0.33 8.01 0.61
N ILE A 52 0.96 7.72 0.44
CA ILE A 52 2.02 8.50 1.08
C ILE A 52 2.92 9.14 0.02
N GLN A 53 3.11 10.45 0.15
CA GLN A 53 3.87 11.30 -0.76
C GLN A 53 5.15 11.81 -0.09
N GLU A 54 6.09 12.33 -0.89
CA GLU A 54 7.35 12.94 -0.41
C GLU A 54 8.10 12.03 0.58
N THR A 55 8.21 10.75 0.25
CA THR A 55 8.79 9.74 1.14
C THR A 55 10.32 9.82 1.24
N PHE A 56 10.97 10.43 0.25
CA PHE A 56 12.43 10.59 0.14
C PHE A 56 13.23 9.28 0.23
N LEU A 57 12.58 8.15 -0.08
CA LEU A 57 13.22 6.84 -0.07
C LEU A 57 14.18 6.69 -1.26
N LYS A 58 15.33 6.04 -1.02
CA LYS A 58 16.26 5.69 -2.10
C LYS A 58 15.75 4.48 -2.89
N PRO A 59 15.97 4.39 -4.21
CA PRO A 59 15.51 3.26 -5.03
C PRO A 59 15.99 1.91 -4.53
N ASN A 60 17.23 1.83 -4.00
CA ASN A 60 17.81 0.58 -3.51
C ASN A 60 17.30 0.17 -2.11
N MET A 61 16.45 0.99 -1.48
CA MET A 61 15.88 0.70 -0.18
C MET A 61 14.52 0.01 -0.30
N ASN A 62 14.51 -1.23 -0.79
CA ASN A 62 13.29 -2.01 -1.01
C ASN A 62 12.53 -2.37 0.27
N LYS A 63 13.18 -2.30 1.44
CA LYS A 63 12.61 -2.68 2.75
C LYS A 63 12.51 -1.52 3.75
N ALA A 64 12.80 -0.28 3.35
CA ALA A 64 12.95 0.83 4.31
C ALA A 64 11.71 1.13 5.17
N CYS A 65 10.53 0.67 4.77
CA CYS A 65 9.31 0.92 5.52
C CYS A 65 8.29 -0.18 5.25
N THR A 66 8.34 -1.28 6.00
CA THR A 66 7.28 -2.31 5.96
C THR A 66 6.30 -2.02 7.08
N ILE A 67 5.04 -1.75 6.74
CA ILE A 67 3.96 -1.59 7.72
C ILE A 67 3.28 -2.95 7.86
N ALA A 68 3.25 -3.50 9.08
CA ALA A 68 2.70 -4.81 9.33
C ALA A 68 1.20 -4.87 8.96
N GLY A 69 0.81 -5.93 8.25
CA GLY A 69 -0.57 -6.09 7.77
C GLY A 69 -0.89 -5.34 6.50
N TYR A 70 0.06 -4.59 5.91
CA TYR A 70 -0.17 -3.87 4.65
C TYR A 70 0.75 -4.35 3.53
N VAL A 71 0.22 -4.45 2.32
CA VAL A 71 0.99 -4.65 1.10
C VAL A 71 1.51 -3.30 0.62
N GLN A 72 2.83 -3.17 0.54
CA GLN A 72 3.49 -1.97 0.02
C GLN A 72 3.61 -2.01 -1.50
N ILE A 73 3.14 -0.95 -2.16
CA ILE A 73 3.34 -0.70 -3.58
C ILE A 73 4.11 0.61 -3.72
N ARG A 74 5.24 0.59 -4.43
CA ARG A 74 6.11 1.75 -4.65
C ARG A 74 6.47 1.85 -6.12
N THR A 75 6.31 3.03 -6.70
CA THR A 75 6.64 3.30 -8.11
C THR A 75 7.81 4.27 -8.22
N ASP A 76 9.03 3.75 -8.05
CA ASP A 76 10.22 4.59 -8.22
C ASP A 76 10.49 4.88 -9.69
N ARG A 77 10.90 6.12 -9.99
CA ARG A 77 11.35 6.46 -11.34
C ARG A 77 12.74 5.85 -11.56
N THR A 78 12.83 4.88 -12.45
CA THR A 78 14.11 4.21 -12.76
C THR A 78 14.96 4.98 -13.78
N HIS A 79 14.41 5.95 -14.53
CA HIS A 79 15.13 6.69 -15.59
C HIS A 79 14.74 8.17 -15.72
N GLY A 80 15.77 9.02 -15.88
CA GLY A 80 15.68 10.45 -16.24
C GLY A 80 17.07 11.05 -16.49
N ARG A 81 17.49 11.16 -17.76
CA ARG A 81 18.71 11.89 -18.15
C ARG A 81 18.43 13.39 -18.12
N LYS A 82 18.87 14.06 -17.05
CA LYS A 82 19.35 15.46 -16.96
C LYS A 82 19.14 15.97 -15.52
N GLY A 83 20.26 16.16 -14.82
CA GLY A 83 20.44 17.06 -13.67
C GLY A 83 19.35 17.10 -12.60
N ALA A 84 19.34 16.14 -11.67
CA ALA A 84 18.86 16.30 -10.29
C ALA A 84 19.30 15.06 -9.50
N LEU A 85 19.55 15.22 -8.19
CA LEU A 85 20.06 14.17 -7.30
C LEU A 85 19.43 12.79 -7.57
N PRO A 86 20.25 11.73 -7.68
CA PRO A 86 19.73 10.40 -7.91
C PRO A 86 19.08 9.94 -6.61
N SER A 87 17.74 9.98 -6.50
CA SER A 87 16.92 9.06 -5.69
C SER A 87 15.52 9.55 -5.35
N ILE A 88 15.22 10.85 -5.38
CA ILE A 88 13.99 11.35 -4.77
C ILE A 88 13.00 11.75 -5.85
N THR A 89 12.32 10.78 -6.44
CA THR A 89 11.04 11.05 -7.07
C THR A 89 9.96 10.63 -6.09
N ASN A 90 9.05 11.56 -5.79
CA ASN A 90 7.85 11.38 -4.98
C ASN A 90 6.95 10.29 -5.57
N ALA A 91 7.36 9.03 -5.41
CA ALA A 91 6.58 7.87 -5.76
C ALA A 91 5.44 7.77 -4.73
N PRO A 92 4.18 7.63 -5.15
CA PRO A 92 3.13 7.27 -4.21
C PRO A 92 3.52 5.92 -3.59
N TYR A 93 3.71 5.93 -2.28
CA TYR A 93 3.77 4.71 -1.49
C TYR A 93 2.34 4.37 -1.12
N ILE A 94 1.88 3.20 -1.55
CA ILE A 94 0.54 2.71 -1.25
C ILE A 94 0.68 1.55 -0.27
N ALA A 95 -0.04 1.62 0.84
CA ALA A 95 -0.22 0.52 1.78
C ALA A 95 -1.70 0.10 1.75
N ALA A 96 -1.98 -1.20 1.56
CA ALA A 96 -3.33 -1.77 1.62
C ALA A 96 -3.43 -2.97 2.59
N HIS A 97 -4.45 -2.98 3.46
CA HIS A 97 -4.69 -3.99 4.51
C HIS A 97 -5.43 -5.25 4.00
#